data_AF-A0A754S8E9-F1
#
_entry.id   AF-A0A754S8E9-F1
#
_cell.length_a   1.000
_cell.length_b   1.000
_cell.length_c   1.000
_cell.angle_alpha   90.00
_cell.angle_beta   90.00
_cell.angle_gamma   90.00
#
_symmetry.space_group_name_H-M   'P 1'
#
loop_
_entity.id
_entity.type
_entity.pdbx_description
1 polymer ?
#
loop_
_entity_poly.entity_id
_entity_poly.type
_entity_poly.pdbx_seq_one_letter_code
_entity_poly.pdbx_strand_id
1 'polypeptide(L)'
;MKAENKILNLFHATTMSRGLQIIKDGKIRTDAPSVICWSLETTPGWIYLSDQLDNAVHWGNKIACFSKDELFFYIFRVQVQEENCYPDTDDLQYVSWLSPEEAENTDLYTCLSLCHSCRTDKELYTGCEISDYAVLPATTLYTDNSGHPQYDIVNTLKKHIGKDEYNQYESLRQRIEWVCL
;
A
#
# COMPACT_ATOMS: atom_id res chain seq x y z
N MET A 1 -11.98 26.39 -18.00
CA MET A 1 -10.76 25.57 -18.14
C MET A 1 -11.08 24.22 -17.53
N LYS A 2 -10.99 23.12 -18.28
CA LYS A 2 -11.04 21.79 -17.66
C LYS A 2 -9.76 21.68 -16.84
N ALA A 3 -9.88 21.34 -15.55
CA ALA A 3 -8.71 21.01 -14.74
C ALA A 3 -7.90 19.96 -15.50
N GLU A 4 -6.60 20.14 -15.61
CA GLU A 4 -5.75 19.08 -16.15
C GLU A 4 -5.90 17.87 -15.21
N ASN A 5 -6.35 16.74 -15.76
CA ASN A 5 -6.53 15.53 -14.97
C ASN A 5 -5.16 15.06 -14.49
N LYS A 6 -4.85 15.31 -13.21
CA LYS A 6 -3.59 14.94 -12.57
C LYS A 6 -3.55 13.43 -12.35
N ILE A 7 -2.43 12.82 -12.67
CA ILE A 7 -2.16 11.40 -12.41
C ILE A 7 -1.30 11.29 -11.15
N LEU A 8 -1.72 10.43 -10.23
CA LEU A 8 -0.95 10.06 -9.03
C LEU A 8 -0.16 8.78 -9.31
N ASN A 9 1.12 8.77 -8.93
CA ASN A 9 1.96 7.57 -8.94
C ASN A 9 1.88 6.94 -7.55
N LEU A 10 1.33 5.73 -7.49
CA LEU A 10 0.93 5.05 -6.28
C LEU A 10 1.48 3.61 -6.26
N PHE A 11 1.32 2.95 -5.12
CA PHE A 11 1.74 1.58 -4.89
C PHE A 11 0.60 0.76 -4.27
N HIS A 12 0.38 -0.46 -4.76
CA HIS A 12 -0.54 -1.42 -4.16
C HIS A 12 0.25 -2.62 -3.64
N ALA A 13 0.15 -2.93 -2.35
CA ALA A 13 0.78 -4.12 -1.78
C ALA A 13 -0.26 -5.17 -1.41
N THR A 14 0.09 -6.44 -1.62
CA THR A 14 -0.84 -7.57 -1.42
C THR A 14 -0.08 -8.87 -1.12
N THR A 15 -0.76 -9.89 -0.60
CA THR A 15 -0.16 -11.19 -0.27
C THR A 15 0.36 -11.92 -1.53
N MET A 16 1.25 -12.91 -1.39
CA MET A 16 1.75 -13.68 -2.55
C MET A 16 0.59 -14.30 -3.34
N SER A 17 -0.35 -14.95 -2.66
CA SER A 17 -1.50 -15.60 -3.29
C SER A 17 -2.35 -14.64 -4.12
N ARG A 18 -2.64 -13.44 -3.59
CA ARG A 18 -3.40 -12.41 -4.31
C ARG A 18 -2.60 -11.80 -5.44
N GLY A 19 -1.31 -11.54 -5.23
CA GLY A 19 -0.42 -11.03 -6.26
C GLY A 19 -0.36 -11.97 -7.46
N LEU A 20 -0.19 -13.28 -7.23
CA LEU A 20 -0.26 -14.29 -8.29
C LEU A 20 -1.59 -14.29 -9.02
N GLN A 21 -2.70 -14.10 -8.31
CA GLN A 21 -4.02 -14.01 -8.92
C GLN A 21 -4.18 -12.74 -9.76
N ILE A 22 -3.66 -11.59 -9.32
CA ILE A 22 -3.64 -10.33 -10.09
C ILE A 22 -2.84 -10.49 -11.38
N ILE A 23 -1.66 -11.11 -11.31
CA ILE A 23 -0.82 -11.39 -12.48
C ILE A 23 -1.57 -12.30 -13.47
N LYS A 24 -2.27 -13.31 -12.96
CA LYS A 24 -3.04 -14.25 -13.79
C LYS A 24 -4.27 -13.59 -14.42
N ASP A 25 -4.99 -12.77 -13.68
CA ASP A 25 -6.24 -12.14 -14.11
C ASP A 25 -6.01 -10.85 -14.91
N GLY A 26 -4.82 -10.27 -14.83
CA GLY A 26 -4.47 -8.99 -15.45
C GLY A 26 -5.12 -7.77 -14.80
N LYS A 27 -5.62 -7.91 -13.56
CA LYS A 27 -6.27 -6.80 -12.85
C LYS A 27 -6.32 -6.95 -11.32
N ILE A 28 -6.40 -5.81 -10.64
CA ILE A 28 -6.79 -5.71 -9.23
C ILE A 28 -8.29 -5.41 -9.18
N ARG A 29 -9.04 -6.25 -8.46
CA ARG A 29 -10.50 -6.20 -8.36
C ARG A 29 -10.96 -5.54 -7.07
N THR A 30 -12.06 -4.80 -7.13
CA THR A 30 -12.68 -4.15 -5.96
C THR A 30 -13.54 -5.09 -5.12
N ASP A 31 -13.96 -6.23 -5.70
CA ASP A 31 -14.72 -7.28 -5.03
C ASP A 31 -13.83 -8.41 -4.48
N ALA A 32 -12.52 -8.18 -4.39
CA ALA A 32 -11.61 -9.07 -3.69
C ALA A 32 -12.04 -9.17 -2.21
N PRO A 33 -12.04 -10.38 -1.61
CA PRO A 33 -12.36 -10.52 -0.19
C PRO A 33 -11.49 -9.59 0.66
N SER A 34 -12.02 -9.02 1.75
CA SER A 34 -11.21 -8.23 2.67
C SER A 34 -10.01 -9.04 3.17
N VAL A 35 -8.90 -8.38 3.45
CA VAL A 35 -7.80 -9.01 4.20
C VAL A 35 -8.24 -9.02 5.66
N ILE A 36 -8.90 -10.10 6.09
CA ILE A 36 -9.42 -10.19 7.46
C ILE A 36 -8.27 -10.56 8.40
N CYS A 37 -7.65 -9.54 8.98
CA CYS A 37 -6.90 -9.62 10.23
C CYS A 37 -7.74 -8.86 11.27
N TRP A 38 -8.00 -9.46 12.43
CA TRP A 38 -8.96 -9.00 13.46
C TRP A 38 -8.75 -7.57 14.01
N SER A 39 -7.71 -6.86 13.56
CA SER A 39 -7.40 -5.46 13.90
C SER A 39 -7.19 -4.52 12.69
N LEU A 40 -7.42 -5.00 11.46
CA LEU A 40 -7.11 -4.30 10.20
C LEU A 40 -8.13 -4.62 9.09
N GLU A 41 -9.42 -4.65 9.42
CA GLU A 41 -10.43 -4.92 8.41
C GLU A 41 -10.57 -3.73 7.47
N THR A 42 -10.20 -3.93 6.20
CA THR A 42 -10.44 -2.98 5.12
C THR A 42 -11.93 -2.98 4.74
N THR A 43 -12.49 -1.80 4.54
CA THR A 43 -13.82 -1.60 3.97
C THR A 43 -13.94 -2.28 2.59
N PRO A 44 -14.93 -3.18 2.37
CA PRO A 44 -15.14 -3.82 1.08
C PRO A 44 -15.45 -2.83 -0.06
N GLY A 45 -15.11 -3.20 -1.30
CA GLY A 45 -15.38 -2.38 -2.49
C GLY A 45 -14.25 -1.42 -2.87
N TRP A 46 -13.16 -1.40 -2.10
CA TRP A 46 -12.04 -0.48 -2.28
C TRP A 46 -10.74 -1.21 -2.60
N ILE A 47 -9.92 -0.59 -3.44
CA ILE A 47 -8.51 -0.93 -3.64
C ILE A 47 -7.66 0.12 -2.92
N TYR A 48 -6.80 -0.34 -2.03
CA TYR A 48 -5.96 0.49 -1.16
C TYR A 48 -4.60 0.72 -1.81
N LEU A 49 -4.16 1.97 -1.79
CA LEU A 49 -3.01 2.48 -2.50
C LEU A 49 -2.20 3.40 -1.59
N SER A 50 -0.91 3.52 -1.84
CA SER A 50 -0.04 4.46 -1.11
C SER A 50 0.77 5.34 -2.08
N ASP A 51 0.97 6.61 -1.72
CA ASP A 51 1.88 7.50 -2.45
C ASP A 51 3.36 7.31 -2.05
N GLN A 52 3.63 6.48 -1.05
CA GLN A 52 4.98 6.13 -0.62
C GLN A 52 5.25 4.63 -0.65
N LEU A 53 6.42 4.28 -1.18
CA LEU A 53 6.84 2.89 -1.32
C LEU A 53 7.05 2.21 0.04
N ASP A 54 7.58 2.92 1.03
CA ASP A 54 7.84 2.40 2.37
C ASP A 54 6.55 2.06 3.11
N ASN A 55 5.52 2.91 3.01
CA ASN A 55 4.20 2.63 3.54
C ASN A 55 3.56 1.40 2.86
N ALA A 56 3.65 1.29 1.53
CA ALA A 56 3.22 0.09 0.81
C ALA A 56 3.98 -1.17 1.24
N VAL A 57 5.30 -1.09 1.40
CA VAL A 57 6.15 -2.18 1.91
C VAL A 57 5.70 -2.60 3.31
N HIS A 58 5.44 -1.64 4.19
CA HIS A 58 4.95 -1.91 5.53
C HIS A 58 3.63 -2.67 5.50
N TRP A 59 2.61 -2.15 4.80
CA TRP A 59 1.31 -2.81 4.74
C TRP A 59 1.37 -4.19 4.08
N GLY A 60 2.14 -4.33 3.00
CA GLY A 60 2.41 -5.60 2.32
C GLY A 60 3.05 -6.66 3.23
N ASN A 61 4.06 -6.26 4.00
CA ASN A 61 4.70 -7.13 4.99
C ASN A 61 3.71 -7.50 6.12
N LYS A 62 2.89 -6.55 6.56
CA LYS A 62 1.90 -6.74 7.64
C LYS A 62 0.87 -7.79 7.29
N ILE A 63 0.23 -7.63 6.13
CA ILE A 63 -0.78 -8.58 5.65
C ILE A 63 -0.20 -9.96 5.36
N ALA A 64 1.04 -10.04 4.88
CA ALA A 64 1.73 -11.32 4.68
C ALA A 64 2.01 -12.03 6.01
N CYS A 65 2.52 -11.30 7.01
CA CYS A 65 2.75 -11.87 8.35
C CYS A 65 1.48 -12.35 9.05
N PHE A 66 0.33 -11.72 8.80
CA PHE A 66 -0.96 -12.16 9.35
C PHE A 66 -1.62 -13.28 8.55
N SER A 67 -1.25 -13.45 7.29
CA SER A 67 -1.72 -14.53 6.44
C SER A 67 -0.88 -15.77 6.72
N LYS A 68 -1.47 -16.78 7.36
CA LYS A 68 -0.79 -18.06 7.62
C LYS A 68 -0.22 -18.58 6.29
N ASP A 69 1.08 -18.88 6.28
CA ASP A 69 1.83 -19.46 5.15
C ASP A 69 2.31 -18.50 4.05
N GLU A 70 2.17 -17.18 4.20
CA GLU A 70 2.70 -16.20 3.22
C GLU A 70 4.14 -15.78 3.55
N LEU A 71 5.14 -16.35 2.85
CA LEU A 71 6.56 -16.02 3.00
C LEU A 71 7.01 -14.81 2.17
N PHE A 72 6.18 -14.36 1.24
CA PHE A 72 6.47 -13.26 0.32
C PHE A 72 5.20 -12.41 0.12
N PHE A 73 5.38 -11.22 -0.42
CA PHE A 73 4.28 -10.34 -0.81
C PHE A 73 4.63 -9.58 -2.09
N TYR A 74 3.60 -9.15 -2.81
CA TYR A 74 3.73 -8.34 -4.01
C TYR A 74 3.57 -6.86 -3.69
N ILE A 75 4.28 -6.03 -4.45
CA ILE A 75 4.02 -4.59 -4.58
C ILE A 75 3.86 -4.28 -6.06
N PHE A 76 2.80 -3.59 -6.43
CA PHE A 76 2.52 -3.11 -7.78
C PHE A 76 2.71 -1.59 -7.84
N ARG A 77 3.30 -1.09 -8.93
CA ARG A 77 3.26 0.34 -9.28
C ARG A 77 1.99 0.64 -10.04
N VAL A 78 1.30 1.69 -9.62
CA VAL A 78 -0.02 2.05 -10.12
C VAL A 78 -0.05 3.54 -10.49
N GLN A 79 -0.69 3.87 -11.61
CA GLN A 79 -1.00 5.22 -12.03
C GLN A 79 -2.51 5.40 -12.08
N VAL A 80 -3.05 6.28 -11.23
CA VAL A 80 -4.49 6.54 -11.13
C VAL A 80 -4.76 8.03 -11.31
N GLN A 81 -5.83 8.38 -12.02
CA GLN A 81 -6.30 9.76 -12.10
C GLN A 81 -6.76 10.22 -10.72
N GLU A 82 -6.33 11.40 -10.28
CA GLU A 82 -6.64 11.97 -8.96
C GLU A 82 -8.14 11.97 -8.67
N GLU A 83 -8.98 12.25 -9.67
CA GLU A 83 -10.45 12.26 -9.55
C GLU A 83 -11.06 10.90 -9.18
N ASN A 84 -10.30 9.80 -9.32
CA ASN A 84 -10.71 8.45 -8.93
C ASN A 84 -10.04 7.99 -7.61
N CYS A 85 -9.38 8.90 -6.89
CA CYS A 85 -8.76 8.64 -5.60
C CYS A 85 -9.55 9.29 -4.47
N TYR A 86 -9.74 8.53 -3.40
CA TYR A 86 -10.50 8.93 -2.22
C TYR A 86 -9.64 8.77 -0.96
N PRO A 87 -9.91 9.54 0.10
CA PRO A 87 -9.29 9.36 1.40
C PRO A 87 -9.43 7.91 1.90
N ASP A 88 -8.35 7.35 2.42
CA ASP A 88 -8.35 6.07 3.12
C ASP A 88 -8.81 6.29 4.57
N THR A 89 -10.12 6.19 4.79
CA THR A 89 -10.73 6.40 6.11
C THR A 89 -10.33 5.32 7.12
N ASP A 90 -9.95 4.13 6.66
CA ASP A 90 -9.58 3.03 7.53
C ASP A 90 -8.19 3.31 8.12
N ASP A 91 -7.27 3.77 7.27
CA ASP A 91 -5.91 4.09 7.68
C ASP A 91 -5.82 5.43 8.44
N LEU A 92 -6.68 6.40 8.15
CA LEU A 92 -6.80 7.64 8.94
C LEU A 92 -7.17 7.35 10.40
N GLN A 93 -8.12 6.45 10.64
CA GLN A 93 -8.50 6.04 11.99
C GLN A 93 -7.38 5.24 12.67
N TYR A 94 -6.69 4.39 11.91
CA TYR A 94 -5.66 3.51 12.47
C TYR A 94 -4.31 4.20 12.74
N VAL A 95 -3.80 4.97 11.77
CA VAL A 95 -2.47 5.61 11.82
C VAL A 95 -2.53 6.99 12.45
N SER A 96 -3.57 7.77 12.14
CA SER A 96 -3.68 9.16 12.58
C SER A 96 -4.60 9.35 13.78
N TRP A 97 -5.22 8.24 14.25
CA TRP A 97 -6.14 8.21 15.39
C TRP A 97 -7.29 9.21 15.28
N LEU A 98 -7.70 9.51 14.05
CA LEU A 98 -8.88 10.32 13.80
C LEU A 98 -10.12 9.54 14.22
N SER A 99 -11.13 10.24 14.73
CA SER A 99 -12.47 9.68 14.87
C SER A 99 -13.08 9.37 13.48
N PRO A 100 -14.10 8.50 13.40
CA PRO A 100 -14.80 8.24 12.14
C PRO A 100 -15.29 9.51 11.44
N GLU A 101 -15.86 10.47 12.19
CA GLU A 101 -16.35 11.74 11.65
C GLU A 101 -15.21 12.61 11.08
N GLU A 102 -14.07 12.67 11.77
CA GLU A 102 -12.89 13.40 11.27
C GLU A 102 -12.32 12.74 10.00
N ALA A 103 -12.26 11.41 9.97
CA ALA A 103 -11.78 10.66 8.82
C ALA A 103 -12.67 10.86 7.58
N GLU A 104 -14.00 10.86 7.75
CA GLU A 104 -14.96 11.09 6.66
C GLU A 104 -14.91 12.51 6.08
N ASN A 105 -14.55 13.50 6.89
CA ASN A 105 -14.44 14.91 6.47
C ASN A 105 -13.04 15.31 5.97
N THR A 106 -12.07 14.39 6.00
CA THR A 106 -10.69 14.65 5.55
C THR A 106 -10.61 14.59 4.02
N ASP A 107 -9.98 15.58 3.39
CA ASP A 107 -9.74 15.57 1.95
C ASP A 107 -8.56 14.66 1.54
N LEU A 108 -8.47 14.32 0.25
CA LEU A 108 -7.45 13.41 -0.28
C LEU A 108 -6.01 13.87 0.05
N TYR A 109 -5.70 15.16 -0.07
CA TYR A 109 -4.34 15.65 0.14
C TYR A 109 -3.96 15.66 1.61
N THR A 110 -4.90 16.03 2.48
CA THR A 110 -4.71 15.90 3.93
C THR A 110 -4.52 14.42 4.31
N CYS A 111 -5.30 13.51 3.74
CA CYS A 111 -5.15 12.08 3.95
C CYS A 111 -3.76 11.56 3.54
N LEU A 112 -3.33 11.88 2.31
CA LEU A 112 -1.99 11.54 1.83
C LEU A 112 -0.88 12.14 2.70
N SER A 113 -1.07 13.34 3.25
CA SER A 113 -0.09 13.95 4.16
C SER A 113 -0.02 13.28 5.53
N LEU A 114 -1.10 12.64 5.99
CA LEU A 114 -1.20 12.09 7.35
C LEU A 114 -0.82 10.61 7.41
N CYS A 115 -1.34 9.80 6.47
CA CYS A 115 -1.13 8.35 6.46
C CYS A 115 -0.47 7.81 5.19
N HIS A 116 -0.20 8.65 4.18
CA HIS A 116 0.37 8.21 2.90
C HIS A 116 -0.45 7.11 2.21
N SER A 117 -1.76 7.10 2.45
CA SER A 117 -2.69 6.10 1.93
C SER A 117 -3.89 6.77 1.27
N CYS A 118 -4.41 6.14 0.23
CA CYS A 118 -5.67 6.49 -0.40
C CYS A 118 -6.34 5.21 -0.93
N ARG A 119 -7.55 5.35 -1.46
CA ARG A 119 -8.29 4.22 -2.04
C ARG A 119 -9.00 4.59 -3.32
N THR A 120 -9.33 3.59 -4.12
CA THR A 120 -10.13 3.73 -5.35
C THR A 120 -11.18 2.64 -5.43
N ASP A 121 -12.36 2.97 -5.95
CA ASP A 121 -13.46 2.05 -6.26
C ASP A 121 -13.42 1.58 -7.73
N LYS A 122 -12.35 1.94 -8.45
CA LYS A 122 -12.12 1.53 -9.84
C LYS A 122 -11.18 0.33 -9.89
N GLU A 123 -11.57 -0.72 -10.60
CA GLU A 123 -10.64 -1.81 -10.94
C GLU A 123 -9.42 -1.29 -11.72
N LEU A 124 -8.26 -1.88 -11.48
CA LEU A 124 -6.99 -1.46 -12.06
C LEU A 124 -6.42 -2.57 -12.94
N TYR A 125 -5.96 -2.24 -14.15
CA TYR A 125 -5.58 -3.23 -15.16
C TYR A 125 -4.08 -3.20 -15.47
N THR A 126 -3.48 -4.37 -15.68
CA THR A 126 -2.08 -4.50 -16.12
C THR A 126 -1.90 -3.94 -17.53
N GLY A 127 -0.86 -3.13 -17.74
CA GLY A 127 -0.61 -2.41 -18.98
C GLY A 127 -1.45 -1.15 -19.18
N CYS A 128 -2.34 -0.84 -18.23
CA CYS A 128 -3.10 0.41 -18.17
C CYS A 128 -2.68 1.21 -16.95
N GLU A 129 -3.30 0.97 -15.79
CA GLU A 129 -2.94 1.62 -14.54
C GLU A 129 -1.74 0.94 -13.88
N ILE A 130 -1.53 -0.36 -14.09
CA ILE A 130 -0.46 -1.13 -13.42
C ILE A 130 0.69 -1.36 -14.40
N SER A 131 1.88 -0.83 -14.08
CA SER A 131 3.05 -0.88 -14.96
C SER A 131 4.07 -1.95 -14.60
N ASP A 132 4.29 -2.15 -13.29
CA ASP A 132 5.35 -3.01 -12.78
C ASP A 132 4.91 -3.65 -11.49
N TYR A 133 5.58 -4.74 -11.13
CA TYR A 133 5.51 -5.30 -9.79
C TYR A 133 6.88 -5.71 -9.26
N ALA A 134 6.96 -5.90 -7.95
CA ALA A 134 8.09 -6.51 -7.28
C ALA A 134 7.60 -7.52 -6.24
N VAL A 135 8.44 -8.49 -5.91
CA VAL A 135 8.17 -9.50 -4.89
C VAL A 135 9.20 -9.34 -3.78
N LEU A 136 8.73 -9.18 -2.55
CA LEU A 136 9.59 -9.02 -1.38
C LEU A 136 9.35 -10.15 -0.37
N PRO A 137 10.38 -10.63 0.34
CA PRO A 137 10.20 -11.62 1.41
C PRO A 137 9.48 -10.98 2.58
N ALA A 138 8.51 -11.66 3.20
CA ALA A 138 7.91 -11.24 4.46
C ALA A 138 8.91 -11.42 5.61
N THR A 139 8.97 -10.45 6.53
CA THR A 139 9.84 -10.50 7.70
C THR A 139 9.01 -10.80 8.94
N THR A 140 9.27 -11.95 9.57
CA THR A 140 8.49 -12.54 10.67
C THR A 140 8.50 -11.75 12.00
N LEU A 141 9.17 -10.61 12.04
CA LEU A 141 9.25 -9.74 13.22
C LEU A 141 8.40 -8.50 13.01
N TYR A 142 7.08 -8.65 13.15
CA TYR A 142 6.27 -7.56 13.68
C TYR A 142 6.44 -7.56 15.19
N THR A 143 7.33 -6.70 15.67
CA THR A 143 7.35 -6.39 17.09
C THR A 143 6.39 -5.24 17.29
N ASP A 144 5.27 -5.49 17.97
CA ASP A 144 4.29 -4.52 18.51
C ASP A 144 4.92 -3.48 19.49
N ASN A 145 6.24 -3.33 19.46
CA ASN A 145 7.01 -2.63 20.49
C ASN A 145 7.29 -1.17 20.16
N SER A 146 6.92 -0.65 18.98
CA SER A 146 7.24 0.73 18.61
C SER A 146 6.20 1.77 19.05
N GLY A 147 5.03 1.34 19.54
CA GLY A 147 3.98 2.21 20.09
C GLY A 147 3.27 3.12 19.07
N HIS A 148 3.83 3.32 17.86
CA HIS A 148 3.23 4.14 16.80
C HIS A 148 3.47 3.51 15.41
N PRO A 149 2.43 3.34 14.56
CA PRO A 149 2.53 2.67 13.26
C PRO A 149 3.64 3.21 12.34
N GLN A 150 3.89 4.53 12.36
CA GLN A 150 4.95 5.14 11.54
C GLN A 150 6.37 4.64 11.86
N TYR A 151 6.68 4.31 13.12
CA TYR A 151 8.00 3.76 13.47
C TYR A 151 8.17 2.33 12.95
N ASP A 152 7.08 1.56 12.86
CA ASP A 152 7.12 0.24 12.25
C ASP A 152 7.32 0.31 10.74
N ILE A 153 6.81 1.33 10.04
CA ILE A 153 7.02 1.53 8.60
C ILE A 153 8.53 1.61 8.29
N VAL A 154 9.22 2.52 8.98
CA VAL A 154 10.67 2.74 8.81
C VAL A 154 11.47 1.47 9.09
N ASN A 155 11.13 0.78 10.18
CA ASN A 155 11.85 -0.44 10.58
C ASN A 155 11.61 -1.61 9.64
N THR A 156 10.39 -1.76 9.11
CA THR A 156 10.07 -2.78 8.12
C THR A 156 10.85 -2.54 6.84
N LEU A 157 10.83 -1.32 6.31
CA LEU A 157 11.58 -1.00 5.10
C LEU A 157 13.08 -1.27 5.25
N LYS A 158 13.70 -0.81 6.35
CA LYS A 158 15.11 -1.08 6.68
C LYS A 158 15.50 -2.55 6.61
N LYS A 159 14.58 -3.48 6.93
CA LYS A 159 14.85 -4.93 6.85
C LYS A 159 14.90 -5.43 5.41
N HIS A 160 14.06 -4.90 4.52
CA HIS A 160 14.05 -5.32 3.11
C HIS A 160 15.21 -4.70 2.32
N ILE A 161 15.72 -3.53 2.74
CA ILE A 161 16.79 -2.82 2.01
C ILE A 161 18.17 -2.84 2.68
N GLY A 162 18.27 -3.24 3.96
CA GLY A 162 19.52 -3.30 4.73
C GLY A 162 19.79 -2.05 5.60
N LYS A 163 20.39 -2.26 6.78
CA LYS A 163 20.58 -1.23 7.82
C LYS A 163 21.61 -0.14 7.47
N ASP A 164 22.70 -0.50 6.81
CA ASP A 164 23.83 0.42 6.54
C ASP A 164 23.51 1.41 5.41
N GLU A 165 22.49 1.12 4.61
CA GLU A 165 22.10 1.87 3.42
C GLU A 165 20.99 2.89 3.67
N TYR A 166 20.15 2.67 4.69
CA TYR A 166 19.04 3.59 5.01
C TYR A 166 19.51 5.02 5.29
N ASN A 167 20.70 5.19 5.87
CA ASN A 167 21.24 6.50 6.22
C ASN A 167 22.05 7.15 5.08
N GLN A 168 22.20 6.51 3.91
CA GLN A 168 23.13 6.93 2.84
C GLN A 168 22.46 7.30 1.51
N TYR A 169 21.14 7.12 1.34
CA TYR A 169 20.49 7.33 0.04
C TYR A 169 19.34 8.35 0.09
N GLU A 170 19.48 9.43 -0.69
CA GLU A 170 18.36 10.30 -1.10
C GLU A 170 17.42 9.64 -2.12
N SER A 171 17.73 8.44 -2.64
CA SER A 171 16.88 7.73 -3.60
C SER A 171 16.69 6.24 -3.27
N LEU A 172 15.75 5.97 -2.37
CA LEU A 172 15.24 4.66 -1.91
C LEU A 172 14.81 3.65 -3.00
N ARG A 173 14.81 4.02 -4.29
CA ARG A 173 14.12 3.31 -5.38
C ARG A 173 14.96 2.27 -6.15
N GLN A 174 16.26 2.11 -5.84
CA GLN A 174 17.20 1.44 -6.75
C GLN A 174 17.44 -0.07 -6.52
N ARG A 175 17.06 -0.66 -5.36
CA ARG A 175 17.33 -2.09 -5.08
C ARG A 175 16.12 -3.02 -5.21
N ILE A 176 14.90 -2.48 -5.27
CA ILE A 176 13.75 -3.33 -5.57
C ILE A 176 13.82 -3.70 -7.05
N GLU A 177 13.93 -4.98 -7.33
CA GLU A 177 13.87 -5.53 -8.69
C GLU A 177 12.42 -5.50 -9.16
N TRP A 178 12.15 -4.58 -10.09
CA TRP A 178 10.84 -4.44 -10.72
C TRP A 178 10.75 -5.30 -11.97
N VAL A 179 9.62 -5.99 -12.11
CA VAL A 179 9.23 -6.73 -13.30
C VAL A 179 8.16 -5.93 -14.02
N CYS A 180 8.42 -5.59 -15.29
CA CYS A 180 7.49 -4.88 -16.16
C CYS A 180 6.39 -5.83 -16.65
N LEU A 181 5.14 -5.35 -16.69
CA LEU A 181 3.94 -6.09 -17.09
C LEU A 181 3.46 -5.75 -18.50
#